data_AF-A0A969GSH6-F1
#
_entry.id   AF-A0A969GSH6-F1
#
_cell.length_a   1.000
_cell.length_b   1.000
_cell.length_c   1.000
_cell.angle_alpha   90.00
_cell.angle_beta   90.00
_cell.angle_gamma   90.00
#
_symmetry.space_group_name_H-M   'P 1'
#
loop_
_entity.id
_entity.type
_entity.pdbx_description
1 polymer ?
#
loop_
_entity_poly.entity_id
_entity_poly.type
_entity_poly.pdbx_seq_one_letter_code
_entity_poly.pdbx_strand_id
1 'polypeptide(L)' 'MTFQLITIDLPQVPLQQIEPSILQALRSYGEPLRWAITAVDEAQQIMQIEAVVIVETGWSTLISSQRVRTV' A
#
# COMPACT_ATOMS: atom_id res chain seq x y z
N MET A 1 8.48 -13.16 1.39
CA MET A 1 7.27 -12.44 1.83
C MET A 1 7.67 -11.57 3.01
N THR A 2 7.34 -10.29 2.95
CA THR A 2 7.64 -9.33 4.02
C THR A 2 6.37 -8.57 4.38
N PHE A 3 6.21 -8.23 5.65
CA PHE A 3 5.14 -7.38 6.11
C PHE A 3 5.66 -5.94 6.19
N GLN A 4 4.87 -4.99 5.70
CA GLN A 4 5.19 -3.57 5.78
C GLN A 4 4.07 -2.84 6.50
N LEU A 5 4.43 -2.01 7.47
CA LEU A 5 3.53 -1.03 8.05
C LEU A 5 3.61 0.23 7.19
N ILE A 6 2.47 0.66 6.66
CA ILE A 6 2.35 1.85 5.81
C ILE A 6 1.30 2.80 6.37
N THR A 7 1.46 4.07 6.03
CA THR A 7 0.50 5.13 6.31
C THR A 7 0.16 5.81 5.00
N ILE A 8 -1.12 5.95 4.69
CA ILE A 8 -1.60 6.60 3.47
C ILE A 8 -2.72 7.58 3.80
N ASP A 9 -2.81 8.65 3.02
CA ASP A 9 -3.93 9.59 3.07
C ASP A 9 -4.87 9.31 1.89
N LEU A 10 -6.16 9.19 2.18
CA LEU A 10 -7.21 8.99 1.18
C LEU A 10 -8.27 10.06 1.28
N PRO A 11 -8.88 10.49 0.17
CA PRO A 11 -10.06 11.35 0.21
C PRO A 11 -11.19 10.69 1.01
N GLN A 12 -11.95 11.51 1.74
CA GLN A 12 -13.20 11.06 2.34
C GLN A 12 -14.16 10.61 1.23
N VAL A 13 -14.87 9.52 1.50
CA VAL A 13 -15.89 8.94 0.62
C VAL A 13 -17.15 8.66 1.45
N PRO A 14 -18.33 8.50 0.80
CA PRO A 14 -19.53 8.08 1.51
C PRO A 14 -19.28 6.82 2.33
N LEU A 15 -19.95 6.69 3.48
CA LEU A 15 -19.74 5.58 4.42
C LEU A 15 -19.79 4.20 3.75
N GLN A 16 -20.67 4.02 2.77
CA GLN A 16 -20.84 2.75 2.04
C GLN A 16 -19.65 2.39 1.15
N GLN A 17 -18.76 3.34 0.86
CA GLN A 17 -17.60 3.21 -0.03
C GLN A 17 -16.27 3.20 0.73
N ILE A 18 -16.25 3.46 2.03
CA ILE A 18 -15.01 3.58 2.82
C ILE A 18 -14.14 2.32 2.68
N GLU A 19 -14.68 1.16 3.05
CA GLU A 19 -13.93 -0.09 2.99
C GLU A 19 -13.43 -0.44 1.57
N PRO A 20 -14.29 -0.46 0.52
CA PRO A 20 -13.81 -0.79 -0.82
C PRO A 20 -12.77 0.21 -1.35
N SER A 21 -12.89 1.51 -1.06
CA SER A 21 -11.90 2.51 -1.44
C SER A 21 -10.56 2.31 -0.73
N ILE A 22 -10.57 2.00 0.56
CA ILE A 22 -9.35 1.70 1.33
C ILE A 22 -8.68 0.44 0.79
N LEU A 23 -9.42 -0.65 0.63
CA LEU A 23 -8.86 -1.91 0.12
C LEU A 23 -8.29 -1.75 -1.29
N GLN A 24 -8.98 -1.02 -2.17
CA GLN A 24 -8.50 -0.72 -3.51
C GLN A 24 -7.17 0.04 -3.48
N ALA A 25 -7.07 1.06 -2.63
CA ALA A 25 -5.84 1.83 -2.48
C ALA A 25 -4.69 0.99 -1.92
N LEU A 26 -4.93 0.22 -0.84
CA LEU A 26 -3.91 -0.60 -0.19
C LEU A 26 -3.32 -1.68 -1.10
N ARG A 27 -4.11 -2.24 -2.02
CA ARG A 27 -3.63 -3.22 -3.02
C ARG A 27 -2.51 -2.71 -3.92
N SER A 28 -2.36 -1.39 -4.08
CA SER A 28 -1.23 -0.80 -4.81
C SER A 28 0.10 -0.93 -4.06
N TYR A 29 0.07 -1.19 -2.74
CA TYR A 29 1.23 -1.38 -1.88
C TYR A 29 1.49 -2.86 -1.55
N GLY A 30 0.46 -3.70 -1.58
CA GLY A 30 0.54 -5.12 -1.27
C GLY A 30 -0.81 -5.69 -0.86
N GLU A 31 -0.87 -6.96 -0.48
CA GLU A 31 -2.13 -7.54 0.00
C GLU A 31 -2.43 -7.04 1.43
N PRO A 32 -3.55 -6.33 1.67
CA PRO A 32 -3.86 -5.80 2.99
C PRO A 32 -4.26 -6.91 3.97
N LEU A 33 -3.69 -6.87 5.19
CA LEU A 33 -4.06 -7.80 6.27
C LEU A 33 -4.95 -7.15 7.32
N ARG A 34 -4.56 -5.95 7.76
CA ARG A 34 -5.25 -5.14 8.75
C ARG A 34 -5.02 -3.69 8.40
N TRP A 35 -6.05 -2.88 8.61
CA TRP A 35 -5.96 -1.44 8.49
C TRP A 35 -6.85 -0.77 9.54
N ALA A 36 -6.61 0.52 9.78
CA ALA A 36 -7.45 1.37 10.61
C ALA A 36 -7.41 2.81 10.06
N ILE A 37 -8.54 3.49 10.10
CA ILE A 37 -8.57 4.96 9.99
C ILE A 37 -8.03 5.50 11.33
N THR A 38 -6.93 6.24 11.30
CA THR A 38 -6.27 6.76 12.50
C THR A 38 -6.52 8.25 12.72
N ALA A 39 -6.85 8.99 11.65
CA ALA A 39 -7.28 10.38 11.73
C ALA A 39 -8.22 10.73 10.57
N VAL A 40 -9.03 11.77 10.77
CA VAL A 40 -9.92 12.34 9.76
C VAL A 40 -9.76 13.86 9.81
N ASP A 41 -9.38 14.46 8.68
CA ASP A 41 -9.36 15.91 8.50
C ASP A 41 -10.63 16.32 7.72
N GLU A 42 -11.59 16.89 8.43
CA GLU A 42 -12.85 17.37 7.83
C GLU A 42 -12.67 18.63 6.99
N ALA A 43 -11.67 19.46 7.28
CA ALA A 43 -11.44 20.69 6.52
C ALA A 43 -10.87 20.37 5.14
N GLN A 44 -9.98 19.37 5.05
CA GLN A 44 -9.38 18.91 3.80
C GLN A 44 -10.12 17.74 3.16
N GLN A 45 -11.11 17.17 3.86
CA GLN A 45 -11.85 15.97 3.43
C GLN A 45 -10.90 14.79 3.16
N ILE A 46 -9.98 14.53 4.10
CA ILE A 46 -8.98 13.46 4.04
C ILE A 46 -9.14 12.50 5.23
N MET A 47 -8.85 11.22 5.03
CA MET A 47 -8.74 10.19 6.05
C MET A 47 -7.32 9.62 6.02
N GLN A 48 -6.68 9.55 7.18
CA GLN A 48 -5.38 8.91 7.34
C GLN A 48 -5.59 7.45 7.72
N ILE A 49 -4.96 6.54 6.97
CA ILE A 49 -5.06 5.10 7.13
C ILE A 49 -3.69 4.54 7.51
N GLU A 50 -3.62 3.77 8.58
CA GLU A 50 -2.48 2.90 8.87
C GLU A 50 -2.83 1.46 8.50
N ALA A 51 -1.92 0.78 7.82
CA ALA A 51 -2.14 -0.58 7.34
C ALA A 51 -0.91 -1.45 7.41
N VAL A 52 -1.14 -2.75 7.63
CA VAL A 52 -0.13 -3.79 7.42
C VAL A 52 -0.44 -4.50 6.10
N VAL A 53 0.52 -4.48 5.19
CA VAL A 53 0.43 -5.15 3.88
C VAL A 53 1.47 -6.26 3.75
N ILE A 54 1.12 -7.32 3.02
CA ILE A 54 2.05 -8.36 2.59
C ILE A 54 2.60 -7.97 1.23
N VAL A 55 3.92 -7.90 1.14
CA VAL A 55 4.64 -7.71 -0.11
C VAL A 55 5.37 -9.00 -0.46
N GLU A 56 5.13 -9.50 -1.67
CA GLU A 56 5.92 -10.59 -2.20
C GLU A 56 7.31 -10.08 -2.55
N THR A 57 8.32 -10.59 -1.86
CA THR A 57 9.72 -10.32 -2.19
C THR A 57 10.06 -11.08 -3.47
N GLY A 58 9.91 -10.43 -4.62
CA GLY A 58 10.37 -11.00 -5.89
C GLY A 58 11.89 -11.12 -5.90
N TRP A 59 12.42 -12.30 -6.21
CA TRP A 59 13.86 -12.56 -6.39
C TRP A 59 14.47 -11.84 -7.61
N SER A 60 13.77 -10.87 -8.21
CA SER A 60 14.11 -10.24 -9.48
C SER A 60 15.22 -9.16 -9.38
N THR A 61 15.45 -8.58 -8.19
CA THR A 61 16.40 -7.46 -8.05
C THR A 61 17.87 -7.89 -8.00
N LEU A 62 18.19 -9.18 -7.82
CA LEU A 62 19.58 -9.64 -7.65
C LEU A 62 20.26 -10.24 -8.90
N ILE A 63 19.56 -10.33 -10.03
CA ILE A 63 20.10 -10.99 -11.25
C ILE A 63 20.39 -10.06 -12.44
N SER A 64 20.24 -8.75 -12.32
CA SER A 64 20.53 -7.80 -13.42
C SER A 64 21.99 -7.35 -13.52
N SER A 65 22.92 -7.95 -12.76
CA SER A 65 24.35 -7.63 -12.83
C SER A 65 25.19 -8.82 -13.27
N GLN A 66 24.87 -9.44 -14.42
CA GLN A 66 25.87 -10.26 -15.09
C GLN A 66 25.71 -10.37 -16.61
N ARG A 67 26.82 -9.99 -17.27
CA ARG A 67 27.25 -10.27 -18.65
C ARG A 67 26.72 -9.35 -19.75
N VAL A 68 27.45 -8.26 -19.97
CA VAL A 68 27.90 -7.94 -21.34
C VAL A 68 29.42 -7.83 -21.34
N ARG A 69 30.06 -8.94 -21.70
CA ARG A 69 31.35 -8.96 -22.41
C ARG A 69 31.24 -10.08 -23.42
N THR A 70 31.11 -9.70 -24.68
CA THR A 70 31.51 -10.55 -25.80
C THR A 70 32.49 -9.74 -26.63
N VAL A 71 33.60 -10.41 -26.91
CA VAL A 71 34.78 -10.03 -27.69
C VAL A 71 34.47 -9.47 -29.06
#